data_AF-A0A9P0PB73-F1
#
_entry.id   AF-A0A9P0PB73-F1
#
_cell.length_a   1.000
_cell.length_b   1.000
_cell.length_c   1.000
_cell.angle_alpha   90.00
_cell.angle_beta   90.00
_cell.angle_gamma   90.00
#
_symmetry.space_group_name_H-M   'P 1'
#
loop_
_entity.id
_entity.type
_entity.pdbx_description
1 polymer ?
#
loop_
_entity_poly.entity_id
_entity_poly.type
_entity_poly.pdbx_seq_one_letter_code
_entity_poly.pdbx_strand_id
1 'polypeptide(L)' 'MSVDLTEKSLVQWFDETERHKCGYCKSPNGSVSIGMWADTLTVEDYQNLIDRGWRRSGKYCYKPTMDETCCPQYTIK' A
#
# COMPACT_ATOMS: atom_id res chain seq x y z
N MET A 1 31.02 -3.77 -12.41
CA MET A 1 29.92 -2.79 -12.62
C MET A 1 29.07 -2.80 -11.36
N SER A 2 29.21 -1.80 -10.48
CA SER A 2 28.31 -1.63 -9.34
C SER A 2 27.08 -0.88 -9.83
N VAL A 3 25.89 -1.45 -9.59
CA VAL A 3 24.63 -0.75 -9.86
C VAL A 3 24.41 0.22 -8.71
N ASP A 4 24.39 1.53 -9.01
CA ASP A 4 24.00 2.55 -8.04
C ASP A 4 22.47 2.59 -7.92
N LEU A 5 21.97 2.38 -6.71
CA LEU A 5 20.56 2.33 -6.37
C LEU A 5 20.17 3.43 -5.37
N THR A 6 21.07 4.36 -5.04
CA THR A 6 20.81 5.39 -4.01
C THR A 6 19.59 6.27 -4.34
N GLU A 7 19.35 6.55 -5.62
CA GLU A 7 18.22 7.35 -6.10
C GLU A 7 17.05 6.49 -6.61
N LYS A 8 17.00 5.20 -6.26
CA LYS A 8 15.96 4.28 -6.75
C LYS A 8 15.11 3.71 -5.63
N SER A 9 13.84 3.48 -5.94
CA SER A 9 12.93 2.74 -5.08
C SER A 9 13.16 1.23 -5.24
N LEU A 10 13.44 0.55 -4.13
CA LEU A 10 13.54 -0.91 -4.05
C LEU A 10 12.31 -1.42 -3.30
N VAL A 11 11.46 -2.15 -4.03
CA VAL A 11 10.22 -2.71 -3.48
C VAL A 11 10.14 -4.21 -3.73
N GLN A 12 9.65 -4.94 -2.74
CA GLN A 12 9.23 -6.32 -2.87
C GLN A 12 7.71 -6.36 -2.99
N TRP A 13 7.21 -6.86 -4.12
CA TRP A 13 5.78 -7.04 -4.35
C TRP A 13 5.25 -8.30 -3.68
N PHE A 14 4.04 -8.24 -3.14
CA PHE A 14 3.30 -9.41 -2.68
C PHE A 14 2.15 -9.70 -3.65
N ASP A 15 2.13 -10.90 -4.20
CA ASP A 15 1.12 -11.38 -5.16
C ASP A 15 -0.21 -11.74 -4.50
N GLU A 16 -0.19 -12.03 -3.21
CA GLU A 16 -1.38 -12.34 -2.44
C GLU A 16 -2.20 -11.11 -2.05
N THR A 17 -3.52 -11.26 -2.10
CA THR A 17 -4.44 -10.28 -1.49
C THR A 17 -4.59 -10.58 -0.01
N GLU A 18 -4.34 -9.57 0.82
CA GLU A 18 -4.46 -9.68 2.26
C GLU A 18 -5.85 -9.28 2.73
N ARG A 19 -6.33 -9.98 3.77
CA ARG A 19 -7.58 -9.67 4.46
C ARG A 19 -7.30 -9.44 5.94
N HIS A 20 -7.78 -8.32 6.45
CA HIS A 20 -7.61 -7.93 7.84
C HIS A 20 -8.92 -7.49 8.47
N LYS A 21 -8.89 -7.39 9.81
CA LYS A 21 -9.97 -6.81 10.58
C LYS A 21 -10.19 -5.37 10.14
N CYS A 22 -11.43 -5.03 9.81
CA CYS A 22 -11.80 -3.68 9.43
C CYS A 22 -11.56 -2.71 10.58
N GLY A 23 -10.85 -1.62 10.32
CA GLY A 23 -10.59 -0.56 11.29
C GLY A 23 -11.86 0.16 11.77
N TYR A 24 -12.92 0.19 10.95
CA TYR A 24 -14.16 0.90 11.22
C TYR A 24 -15.20 -0.01 11.87
N CYS A 25 -15.86 -0.87 11.10
CA CYS A 25 -16.95 -1.73 11.59
C CYS A 25 -16.48 -2.98 12.36
N LYS A 26 -15.16 -3.19 12.47
CA LYS A 26 -14.53 -4.31 13.19
C LYS A 26 -14.83 -5.71 12.63
N SER A 27 -15.42 -5.82 11.44
CA SER A 27 -15.56 -7.09 10.70
C SER A 27 -14.19 -7.79 10.58
N PRO A 28 -14.09 -9.11 10.86
CA PRO A 28 -12.80 -9.81 10.95
C PRO A 28 -12.02 -9.86 9.63
N ASN A 29 -12.70 -9.86 8.48
CA ASN A 29 -12.10 -9.93 7.14
C ASN A 29 -12.57 -8.79 6.23
N GLY A 30 -12.91 -7.65 6.82
CA GLY A 30 -13.57 -6.54 6.12
C GLY A 30 -12.61 -5.55 5.44
N SER A 31 -11.31 -5.61 5.72
CA SER A 31 -10.28 -4.81 5.04
C SER A 31 -9.57 -5.68 4.03
N VAL A 32 -9.58 -5.30 2.76
CA VAL A 32 -8.95 -6.07 1.67
C VAL A 32 -7.92 -5.18 0.97
N SER A 33 -6.71 -5.67 0.79
CA SER A 33 -5.64 -4.89 0.14
C SER A 33 -4.59 -5.78 -0.52
N ILE A 34 -3.89 -5.19 -1.48
CA ILE A 34 -2.62 -5.73 -2.01
C ILE A 34 -1.45 -4.94 -1.46
N GLY A 35 -0.29 -5.58 -1.36
CA GLY A 35 0.84 -5.08 -0.59
C GLY A 35 2.16 -5.07 -1.32
N MET A 36 3.07 -4.21 -0.86
CA MET A 36 4.49 -4.28 -1.14
C MET A 36 5.30 -3.83 0.07
N TRP A 37 6.52 -4.35 0.20
CA TRP A 37 7.51 -3.88 1.16
C TRP A 37 8.51 -2.96 0.48
N ALA A 38 8.64 -1.72 0.95
CA ALA A 38 9.56 -0.74 0.40
C ALA A 38 10.80 -0.60 1.28
N ASP A 39 11.93 -1.13 0.84
CA ASP A 39 13.21 -0.95 1.55
C ASP A 39 13.78 0.45 1.33
N THR A 40 13.69 0.94 0.10
CA THR A 40 13.92 2.33 -0.27
C THR A 40 12.74 2.80 -1.11
N LEU A 41 12.31 4.04 -0.89
CA LEU A 41 11.24 4.66 -1.66
C LEU A 41 11.58 6.13 -1.84
N THR A 42 11.68 6.57 -3.09
CA THR A 42 11.91 7.98 -3.40
C THR A 42 10.66 8.79 -3.05
N VAL A 43 10.84 10.09 -2.80
CA VAL A 43 9.72 10.99 -2.50
C VAL A 43 8.75 11.07 -3.68
N GLU A 44 9.28 11.12 -4.90
CA GLU A 44 8.48 11.17 -6.12
C GLU A 44 7.66 9.90 -6.33
N ASP A 45 8.25 8.71 -6.17
CA ASP A 45 7.50 7.45 -6.29
C ASP A 45 6.44 7.33 -5.19
N TYR A 46 6.75 7.78 -3.97
CA TYR A 46 5.77 7.80 -2.89
C TYR A 46 4.58 8.73 -3.19
N GLN A 47 4.83 9.91 -3.76
CA GLN A 47 3.79 10.83 -4.19
C GLN A 47 2.90 10.17 -5.25
N ASN A 48 3.50 9.57 -6.29
CA ASN A 48 2.79 8.84 -7.33
C ASN A 48 1.94 7.67 -6.78
N LEU A 49 2.42 6.99 -5.74
CA LEU A 49 1.68 5.94 -5.05
C LEU A 49 0.44 6.51 -4.33
N ILE A 50 0.59 7.58 -3.54
CA ILE A 50 -0.52 8.23 -2.82
C ILE A 50 -1.60 8.69 -3.81
N ASP A 51 -1.21 9.32 -4.91
CA ASP A 51 -2.12 9.83 -5.93
C ASP A 51 -2.93 8.71 -6.60
N ARG A 52 -2.42 7.47 -6.55
CA ARG A 52 -3.09 6.25 -7.03
C ARG A 52 -3.81 5.46 -5.93
N GLY A 53 -3.95 6.05 -4.75
CA GLY A 53 -4.69 5.48 -3.62
C GLY A 53 -3.89 4.49 -2.77
N TRP A 54 -2.57 4.42 -2.91
CA TRP A 54 -1.74 3.64 -2.00
C TRP A 54 -1.59 4.33 -0.64
N ARG A 55 -1.42 3.52 0.39
CA ARG A 55 -1.23 3.89 1.80
C ARG A 55 0.04 3.24 2.33
N ARG A 56 0.53 3.69 3.48
CA ARG A 56 1.80 3.23 4.06
C ARG A 56 1.74 3.08 5.59
N SER A 57 2.33 2.00 6.09
CA SER A 57 2.53 1.67 7.51
C SER A 57 3.98 1.24 7.72
N GLY A 58 4.86 2.17 8.12
CA GLY A 58 6.29 1.89 8.21
C GLY A 58 6.91 1.65 6.83
N LYS A 59 7.54 0.50 6.58
CA LYS A 59 8.04 0.12 5.24
C LYS A 59 6.97 -0.55 4.37
N TYR A 60 5.85 -0.96 4.95
CA TYR A 60 4.79 -1.63 4.22
C TYR A 60 3.91 -0.61 3.50
N CYS A 61 3.76 -0.75 2.19
CA CYS A 61 2.84 0.04 1.36
C CYS A 61 1.72 -0.87 0.87
N TYR A 62 0.47 -0.40 0.91
CA TYR A 62 -0.69 -1.19 0.55
C TYR A 62 -1.73 -0.38 -0.22
N LYS A 63 -2.45 -1.03 -1.11
CA LYS A 63 -3.57 -0.44 -1.85
C LYS A 63 -4.86 -1.19 -1.46
N PRO A 64 -5.81 -0.51 -0.80
CA PRO A 64 -7.11 -1.10 -0.52
C PRO A 64 -7.88 -1.44 -1.80
N THR A 65 -8.50 -2.62 -1.83
CA THR A 65 -9.47 -3.03 -2.85
C THR A 65 -10.83 -2.50 -2.43
N MET A 66 -11.22 -1.34 -2.96
CA MET A 66 -12.31 -0.52 -2.42
C MET A 66 -13.71 -1.14 -2.59
N ASP A 67 -13.90 -1.93 -3.63
CA ASP A 67 -15.12 -2.68 -3.94
C ASP A 67 -15.28 -3.94 -3.09
N GLU A 68 -14.18 -4.48 -2.55
CA GLU A 68 -14.20 -5.62 -1.63
C GLU A 68 -14.15 -5.22 -0.15
N THR A 69 -13.61 -4.03 0.15
CA THR A 69 -13.48 -3.51 1.52
C THR A 69 -14.82 -3.00 2.03
N CYS A 70 -15.28 -3.49 3.19
CA CYS A 70 -16.61 -3.17 3.71
C CYS A 70 -16.78 -1.70 4.16
N CYS A 71 -15.68 -1.01 4.48
CA CYS A 71 -15.66 0.42 4.83
C CYS A 71 -14.57 1.12 3.99
N PRO A 72 -14.87 1.49 2.74
CA PRO A 72 -13.87 2.00 1.80
C PRO A 72 -13.26 3.33 2.28
N GLN A 73 -11.94 3.48 2.09
CA GLN A 73 -11.17 4.62 2.59
C GLN A 73 -11.06 5.76 1.57
N TYR A 74 -12.19 6.29 1.11
CA TYR A 74 -12.19 7.37 0.13
C TYR A 74 -11.47 8.61 0.65
N THR A 75 -10.66 9.23 -0.21
CA THR A 75 -10.02 10.50 0.09
C THR A 75 -11.03 11.64 0.07
N ILE A 76 -10.79 12.66 0.87
CA ILE A 76 -11.53 13.93 0.82
C ILE A 76 -11.09 14.63 -0.47
N LYS A 77 -12.06 15.17 -1.24
CA LYS A 77 -11.83 15.99 -2.43
C LYS A 77 -12.11 17.45 -2.15
#